data_AF-A0A2N5PGK9-F1
#
_entry.id   AF-A0A2N5PGK9-F1
#
_cell.length_a   1.000
_cell.length_b   1.000
_cell.length_c   1.000
_cell.angle_alpha   90.00
_cell.angle_beta   90.00
_cell.angle_gamma   90.00
#
_symmetry.space_group_name_H-M   'P 1'
#
loop_
_entity.id
_entity.type
_entity.pdbx_description
1 polymer ?
#
loop_
_entity_poly.entity_id
_entity_poly.type
_entity_poly.pdbx_seq_one_letter_code
_entity_poly.pdbx_strand_id
1 'polypeptide(L)'
;MLAVKSMDVRGHFKEWCDKVFSGETLIISRPKNENIVMISETEYNEMMRIKRNVEYLARIDKSLEELNAGKTMSFSLEELTEMELENGLRIG
;
A
#
# COMPACT_ATOMS: atom_id res chain seq x y z
N MET A 1 1.91 15.96 -15.06
CA MET A 1 3.11 15.10 -15.08
C MET A 1 4.18 15.74 -15.95
N LEU A 2 5.37 15.99 -15.41
CA LEU A 2 6.49 16.66 -16.09
C LEU A 2 7.73 15.76 -16.17
N ALA A 3 8.36 15.67 -17.34
CA ALA A 3 9.61 14.94 -17.53
C ALA A 3 10.82 15.90 -17.55
N VAL A 4 11.82 15.63 -16.72
CA VAL A 4 12.99 16.49 -16.52
C VAL A 4 14.27 15.67 -16.48
N LYS A 5 15.42 16.28 -16.78
CA LYS A 5 16.73 15.62 -16.63
C LYS A 5 17.24 15.78 -15.21
N SER A 6 18.04 14.82 -14.76
CA SER A 6 18.70 14.87 -13.44
C SER A 6 19.60 16.10 -13.22
N MET A 7 20.06 16.78 -14.29
CA MET A 7 20.79 18.05 -14.19
C MET A 7 19.88 19.21 -13.78
N ASP A 8 18.69 19.30 -14.38
CA ASP A 8 17.75 20.40 -14.14
C ASP A 8 17.17 20.34 -12.72
N VAL A 9 16.96 19.12 -12.22
CA VAL A 9 16.50 18.88 -10.84
C VAL A 9 17.56 19.32 -9.82
N ARG A 10 18.84 19.07 -10.11
CA ARG A 10 19.94 19.47 -9.21
C ARG A 10 20.10 20.99 -9.14
N GLY A 11 19.91 21.69 -10.26
CA GLY A 11 20.04 23.16 -10.32
C GLY A 11 18.88 23.91 -9.65
N HIS A 12 17.68 23.34 -9.64
CA HIS A 12 16.45 24.01 -9.18
C HIS A 12 15.63 23.14 -8.22
N PHE A 13 16.31 22.36 -7.36
CA PHE A 13 15.68 21.34 -6.52
C PHE A 13 14.48 21.88 -5.72
N LYS A 14 14.65 23.07 -5.11
CA LYS A 14 13.59 23.71 -4.31
C LYS A 14 12.33 23.98 -5.14
N GLU A 15 12.47 24.53 -6.35
CA GLU A 15 11.33 24.82 -7.23
C GLU A 15 10.60 23.53 -7.66
N TRP A 16 11.36 22.46 -7.89
CA TRP A 16 10.76 21.16 -8.22
C TRP A 16 10.03 20.57 -7.01
N CYS A 17 10.56 20.69 -5.80
CA CYS A 17 9.86 20.29 -4.58
C CYS A 17 8.57 21.08 -4.38
N ASP A 18 8.58 22.40 -4.59
CA ASP A 18 7.38 23.24 -4.46
C ASP A 18 6.30 22.83 -5.47
N LYS A 19 6.70 22.53 -6.73
CA LYS A 19 5.80 21.99 -7.75
C LYS A 19 5.24 20.63 -7.35
N VAL A 20 6.10 19.72 -6.89
CA VAL A 20 5.68 18.38 -6.46
C VAL A 20 4.72 18.44 -5.27
N PHE A 21 4.97 19.35 -4.33
CA PHE A 21 4.08 19.58 -3.21
C PHE A 21 2.72 20.14 -3.64
N SER A 22 2.67 20.94 -4.71
CA SER A 22 1.41 21.42 -5.31
C SER A 22 0.60 20.34 -6.07
N GLY A 23 1.10 19.10 -6.12
CA GLY A 23 0.42 17.97 -6.77
C GLY A 23 0.96 17.63 -8.16
N GLU A 24 2.13 18.15 -8.54
CA GLU A 24 2.77 17.80 -9.81
C GLU A 24 3.62 16.53 -9.68
N THR A 25 3.44 15.57 -10.59
CA THR A 25 4.30 14.38 -10.65
C THR A 25 5.51 14.63 -11.55
N LEU A 26 6.72 14.42 -11.03
CA LEU A 26 7.96 14.57 -11.78
C LEU A 26 8.52 13.22 -12.23
N ILE A 27 8.91 13.10 -13.50
CA ILE A 27 9.70 11.97 -14.02
C ILE A 27 11.11 12.47 -14.30
N ILE A 28 12.07 11.98 -13.54
CA ILE A 28 13.48 12.30 -13.66
C ILE A 28 14.14 11.26 -14.55
N SER A 29 14.45 11.66 -15.77
CA SER A 29 15.11 10.79 -16.75
C SER A 29 16.57 10.57 -16.38
N ARG A 30 17.02 9.31 -16.33
CA ARG A 30 18.42 8.94 -16.11
C ARG A 30 18.92 8.02 -17.24
N PRO A 31 20.24 8.03 -17.53
CA PRO A 31 20.83 7.07 -18.46
C PRO A 31 20.49 5.63 -18.06
N LYS A 32 20.55 4.71 -19.02
CA LYS A 32 20.21 3.28 -18.81
C LYS A 32 18.75 3.03 -18.39
N ASN A 33 17.85 3.97 -18.64
CA ASN A 33 16.43 3.86 -18.29
C ASN A 33 16.16 3.72 -16.77
N GLU A 34 17.09 4.16 -15.93
CA GLU A 34 16.96 4.19 -14.46
C GLU A 34 16.12 5.39 -13.99
N ASN A 35 14.98 5.64 -14.63
CA ASN A 35 14.18 6.83 -14.38
C ASN A 35 13.58 6.80 -12.98
N ILE A 36 13.48 7.96 -12.35
CA ILE A 36 12.94 8.12 -10.99
C ILE A 36 11.65 8.92 -11.08
N VAL A 37 10.64 8.54 -10.29
CA VAL A 37 9.43 9.34 -10.13
C VAL A 37 9.50 10.07 -8.78
N MET A 38 9.21 11.37 -8.79
CA MET A 38 9.10 12.19 -7.59
C MET A 38 7.65 12.64 -7.43
N ILE A 39 7.08 12.35 -6.26
CA ILE A 39 5.72 12.68 -5.85
C ILE A 39 5.74 13.24 -4.43
N SER A 40 4.67 13.92 -4.04
CA SER A 40 4.51 14.37 -2.67
C SER A 40 4.35 13.18 -1.71
N GLU A 41 4.70 13.38 -0.45
CA GLU A 41 4.47 12.36 0.59
C GLU A 41 2.99 12.01 0.72
N THR A 42 2.11 13.01 0.62
CA THR A 42 0.65 12.83 0.69
C THR A 42 0.16 11.87 -0.40
N GLU A 43 0.61 12.10 -1.64
CA GLU A 43 0.22 11.27 -2.78
C GLU A 43 0.82 9.86 -2.70
N TYR A 44 2.06 9.73 -2.22
CA TYR A 44 2.66 8.44 -1.92
C TYR A 44 1.84 7.66 -0.88
N ASN A 45 1.44 8.31 0.23
CA ASN A 45 0.66 7.69 1.29
C ASN A 45 -0.73 7.28 0.82
N GLU A 46 -1.38 8.09 0.00
CA GLU A 46 -2.67 7.78 -0.61
C GLU A 46 -2.57 6.58 -1.55
N MET A 47 -1.58 6.53 -2.43
CA MET A 47 -1.33 5.38 -3.31
C MET A 47 -1.08 4.11 -2.50
N MET A 48 -0.29 4.19 -1.42
CA MET A 48 -0.02 3.05 -0.53
C MET A 48 -1.26 2.61 0.26
N ARG A 49 -2.17 3.53 0.58
CA ARG A 49 -3.46 3.21 1.20
C ARG A 49 -4.39 2.53 0.20
N ILE A 50 -4.51 3.04 -1.01
CA ILE A 50 -5.32 2.44 -2.08
C ILE A 50 -4.80 1.03 -2.40
N LYS A 51 -3.49 0.85 -2.56
CA LYS A 51 -2.89 -0.47 -2.80
C LYS A 51 -3.26 -1.47 -1.70
N ARG A 52 -3.15 -1.07 -0.44
CA ARG A 52 -3.59 -1.89 0.70
C ARG A 52 -5.09 -2.19 0.60
N ASN A 53 -5.92 -1.19 0.33
CA ASN A 53 -7.36 -1.38 0.20
C ASN A 53 -7.73 -2.35 -0.93
N VAL A 54 -7.02 -2.33 -2.07
CA VAL A 54 -7.23 -3.29 -3.16
C VAL A 54 -6.87 -4.71 -2.71
N GLU A 55 -5.77 -4.90 -1.99
CA GLU A 55 -5.42 -6.19 -1.40
C GLU A 55 -6.48 -6.65 -0.37
N TYR A 56 -7.02 -5.71 0.42
CA TYR A 56 -8.12 -5.99 1.35
C TYR A 56 -9.43 -6.34 0.63
N LEU A 57 -9.79 -5.64 -0.44
CA LEU A 57 -10.97 -5.93 -1.24
C LEU A 57 -10.86 -7.32 -1.89
N ALA A 58 -9.69 -7.67 -2.43
CA ALA A 58 -9.44 -9.01 -2.96
C ALA A 58 -9.60 -10.13 -1.90
N ARG A 59 -9.25 -9.84 -0.64
CA ARG A 59 -9.50 -10.78 0.47
C ARG A 59 -10.99 -10.91 0.77
N ILE A 60 -11.74 -9.81 0.75
CA ILE A 60 -13.19 -9.82 0.94
C ILE A 60 -13.86 -10.61 -0.19
N ASP A 61 -13.48 -10.38 -1.44
CA ASP A 61 -14.01 -11.12 -2.60
C ASP A 61 -13.74 -12.61 -2.46
N LYS A 62 -12.51 -12.99 -2.08
CA LYS A 62 -12.17 -14.39 -1.79
C LYS A 62 -13.00 -14.98 -0.65
N SER A 63 -13.16 -14.25 0.45
CA SER A 63 -14.00 -14.71 1.57
C SER A 63 -15.47 -14.84 1.17
N LEU A 64 -15.98 -13.98 0.28
CA LEU A 64 -17.32 -14.07 -0.29
C LEU A 64 -17.47 -15.32 -1.18
N GLU A 65 -16.46 -15.62 -2.01
CA GLU A 65 -16.42 -16.87 -2.79
C GLU A 65 -16.39 -18.11 -1.89
N GLU A 66 -15.59 -18.10 -0.82
CA GLU A 66 -15.54 -19.18 0.17
C GLU A 66 -16.87 -19.35 0.91
N LEU A 67 -17.54 -18.24 1.28
CA LEU A 67 -18.89 -18.23 1.84
C LEU A 67 -19.91 -18.85 0.88
N ASN A 68 -19.94 -18.39 -0.38
CA ASN A 68 -20.87 -18.92 -1.40
C ASN A 68 -20.59 -20.39 -1.74
N ALA A 69 -19.33 -20.83 -1.66
CA ALA A 69 -18.93 -22.21 -1.86
C ALA A 69 -19.13 -23.10 -0.61
N GLY A 70 -19.63 -22.54 0.50
CA GLY A 70 -19.84 -23.26 1.76
C GLY A 70 -18.54 -23.68 2.46
N LYS A 71 -17.39 -23.08 2.09
CA LYS A 71 -16.06 -23.35 2.67
C LYS A 71 -15.81 -22.47 3.89
N THR A 72 -16.74 -22.48 4.83
CA THR A 72 -16.70 -21.63 6.02
C THR A 72 -16.61 -22.48 7.27
N MET A 73 -15.88 -21.98 8.28
CA MET A 73 -15.91 -22.56 9.62
C MET A 73 -16.76 -21.67 10.51
N SER A 74 -17.64 -22.27 11.30
CA SER A 74 -18.46 -21.57 12.29
C SER A 74 -18.02 -22.04 13.67
N PHE A 75 -17.73 -21.07 14.54
CA PHE A 75 -17.39 -21.30 15.94
C PHE A 75 -18.29 -20.42 16.82
N SER A 76 -18.67 -20.91 17.99
CA SER A 76 -19.29 -20.09 19.02
C SER A 76 -18.23 -19.20 19.71
N LEU A 77 -18.69 -18.16 20.42
CA LEU A 77 -17.78 -17.28 21.15
C LEU A 77 -17.12 -18.03 22.32
N GLU A 78 -17.85 -18.97 22.92
CA GLU A 78 -17.36 -19.86 23.96
C GLU A 78 -16.26 -20.80 23.44
N GLU A 79 -16.45 -21.43 22.27
CA GLU A 79 -15.45 -22.31 21.64
C GLU A 79 -14.15 -21.55 21.32
N LEU A 80 -14.25 -20.32 20.82
CA LEU A 80 -13.07 -19.49 20.56
C LEU A 80 -12.33 -19.12 21.85
N THR A 81 -13.06 -18.83 22.93
CA THR A 81 -12.47 -18.50 24.24
C THR A 81 -11.74 -19.71 24.83
N GLU A 82 -12.31 -20.92 24.69
CA GLU A 82 -11.66 -22.17 25.10
C GLU A 82 -10.38 -22.45 24.30
N MET A 83 -10.39 -22.21 22.99
CA MET A 83 -9.20 -22.37 22.12
C MET A 83 -8.08 -21.36 22.47
N GLU A 84 -8.42 -20.13 22.87
CA GLU A 84 -7.44 -19.15 23.36
C GLU A 84 -6.81 -19.59 24.69
N LEU A 85 -7.62 -20.15 25.60
CA LEU A 85 -7.18 -20.67 26.90
C LEU A 85 -6.31 -21.93 26.76
N GLU A 86 -6.63 -22.85 25.85
CA GLU A 86 -5.82 -24.05 25.57
C GLU A 86 -4.44 -23.72 24.97
N ASN A 87 -4.38 -22.71 24.09
CA ASN A 87 -3.11 -22.28 23.48
C ASN A 87 -2.20 -21.50 24.46
N GLY A 88 -2.78 -20.82 25.45
CA GLY A 88 -2.03 -20.17 26.54
C GLY A 88 -1.37 -21.14 27.53
N LEU A 89 -1.80 -22.41 27.56
CA LEU A 89 -1.29 -23.42 28.51
C LEU A 89 -0.04 -24.16 28.03
N ARG A 90 0.45 -23.90 26.81
CA ARG A 90 1.65 -24.52 26.23
C ARG A 90 2.94 -23.69 26.36
N ILE A 91 2.86 -22.51 26.97
CA ILE A 91 4.01 -21.65 27.28
C ILE A 91 4.15 -21.46 28.79
N GLY A 92 4.41 -22.56 29.50
CA GLY A 92 4.71 -22.58 30.94
C GLY A 92 5.58 -23.76 31.29
#